data_AF-A0A2E4E274-F1
#
_entry.id   AF-A0A2E4E274-F1
#
_cell.length_a   1.000
_cell.length_b   1.000
_cell.length_c   1.000
_cell.angle_alpha   90.00
_cell.angle_beta   90.00
_cell.angle_gamma   90.00
#
_symmetry.space_group_name_H-M   'P 1'
#
loop_
_entity.id
_entity.type
_entity.pdbx_description
1 polymer ?
#
loop_
_entity_poly.entity_id
_entity_poly.type
_entity_poly.pdbx_seq_one_letter_code
_entity_poly.pdbx_strand_id
1 'polypeptide(L)'
;MNDFLKNIILPAFAIIFMSTSVYSIPKPKAVAPQFDENDDPTYFVTYGEGDRIDQATNKPMNLIQIYCQGVAVDFATEKQMDQCRDDEKLVEMKYGWMDFATYKGWRAYHAECHVCHGPDAMGSTYAPSLMESVKNGLDYVDFFTVIANGRYEEDGAQAGNVMPAFGENTNVEPHINDIYRYVKARADGMIRRGVRLPKLSKFKE
;
A
#
# COMPACT_ATOMS: atom_id res chain seq x y z
N MET A 1 17.83 72.22 -24.66
CA MET A 1 16.48 71.97 -25.20
C MET A 1 15.88 70.84 -24.37
N ASN A 2 14.97 71.23 -23.49
CA ASN A 2 13.99 70.47 -22.72
C ASN A 2 14.42 69.31 -21.80
N ASP A 3 14.33 69.63 -20.50
CA ASP A 3 13.78 68.80 -19.43
C ASP A 3 12.63 67.89 -19.89
N PHE A 4 12.73 66.60 -19.59
CA PHE A 4 11.57 65.71 -19.45
C PHE A 4 11.90 64.61 -18.42
N LEU A 5 11.41 64.81 -17.20
CA LEU A 5 10.44 63.92 -16.53
C LEU A 5 10.79 62.40 -16.58
N LYS A 6 10.94 61.63 -15.50
CA LYS A 6 10.19 61.60 -14.23
C LYS A 6 10.87 60.57 -13.31
N ASN A 7 10.88 60.86 -12.02
CA ASN A 7 11.08 59.88 -10.94
C ASN A 7 10.19 58.65 -11.14
N ILE A 8 10.81 57.48 -11.34
CA ILE A 8 10.15 56.18 -11.15
C ILE A 8 10.77 55.57 -9.90
N ILE A 9 10.10 55.79 -8.76
CA ILE A 9 10.36 55.03 -7.54
C ILE A 9 9.64 53.69 -7.73
N LEU A 10 10.39 52.65 -8.10
CA LEU A 10 9.87 51.29 -8.03
C LEU A 10 9.64 50.93 -6.54
N PRO A 11 8.44 50.49 -6.12
CA PRO A 11 8.28 49.92 -4.80
C PRO A 11 9.07 48.62 -4.78
N ALA A 12 10.07 48.54 -3.91
CA ALA A 12 10.76 47.29 -3.61
C ALA A 12 9.72 46.32 -3.03
N PHE A 13 9.18 45.45 -3.87
CA PHE A 13 8.40 44.30 -3.43
C PHE A 13 9.35 43.40 -2.64
N ALA A 14 9.35 43.55 -1.31
CA ALA A 14 9.99 42.61 -0.42
C ALA A 14 9.23 41.27 -0.57
N ILE A 15 9.80 40.36 -1.36
CA ILE A 15 9.36 38.98 -1.41
C ILE A 15 9.69 38.38 -0.05
N ILE A 16 8.73 38.42 0.86
CA ILE A 16 8.77 37.67 2.10
C ILE A 16 8.72 36.20 1.67
N PHE A 17 9.88 35.57 1.59
CA PHE A 17 9.98 34.11 1.59
C PHE A 17 9.42 33.64 2.94
N MET A 18 8.12 33.36 2.98
CA MET A 18 7.57 32.54 4.05
C MET A 18 8.26 31.18 3.94
N SER A 19 9.28 30.97 4.77
CA SER A 19 9.87 29.67 4.98
C SER A 19 8.78 28.79 5.57
N THR A 20 8.10 28.04 4.72
CA THR A 20 7.27 26.94 5.18
C THR A 20 8.23 25.96 5.84
N SER A 21 8.31 25.99 7.16
CA SER A 21 8.96 24.94 7.93
C SER A 21 8.12 23.68 7.70
N VAL A 22 8.53 22.89 6.71
CA VAL A 22 7.99 21.55 6.52
C VAL A 22 8.60 20.73 7.64
N TYR A 23 7.88 20.60 8.76
CA TYR A 23 8.20 19.64 9.80
C TYR A 23 8.13 18.24 9.18
N SER A 24 9.27 17.78 8.67
CA SER A 24 9.40 16.42 8.13
C SER A 24 10.14 15.59 9.16
N ILE A 25 9.44 14.61 9.70
CA ILE A 25 10.04 13.63 10.60
C ILE A 25 10.96 12.73 9.74
N PRO A 26 12.19 12.44 10.18
CA PRO A 26 13.09 11.58 9.43
C PRO A 26 12.47 10.22 9.16
N LYS A 27 12.44 9.82 7.87
CA LYS A 27 11.94 8.51 7.47
C LYS A 27 12.94 7.41 7.83
N PRO A 28 12.48 6.19 8.13
CA PRO A 28 13.37 5.02 8.19
C PRO A 28 14.15 4.84 6.88
N LYS A 29 15.32 4.19 6.97
CA LYS A 29 16.19 3.93 5.81
C LYS A 29 15.53 2.95 4.83
N ALA A 30 16.00 2.97 3.57
CA ALA A 30 15.63 1.96 2.59
C ALA A 30 16.00 0.55 3.09
N VAL A 31 15.19 -0.44 2.70
CA VAL A 31 15.36 -1.84 3.07
C VAL A 31 15.37 -2.68 1.79
N ALA A 32 16.27 -3.65 1.70
CA ALA A 32 16.32 -4.60 0.60
C ALA A 32 15.05 -5.47 0.56
N PRO A 33 14.69 -6.08 -0.58
CA PRO A 33 13.61 -7.08 -0.60
C PRO A 33 13.86 -8.18 0.44
N GLN A 34 12.85 -8.48 1.25
CA GLN A 34 12.96 -9.51 2.29
C GLN A 34 12.52 -10.88 1.75
N PHE A 35 13.04 -11.93 2.40
CA PHE A 35 12.66 -13.33 2.20
C PHE A 35 12.45 -13.96 3.58
N ASP A 36 11.57 -14.94 3.68
CA ASP A 36 11.36 -15.70 4.91
C ASP A 36 12.32 -16.90 5.02
N GLU A 37 12.08 -17.78 6.00
CA GLU A 37 12.95 -18.93 6.27
C GLU A 37 12.96 -20.01 5.16
N ASN A 38 11.98 -19.98 4.25
CA ASN A 38 11.90 -20.87 3.10
C ASN A 38 12.42 -20.22 1.81
N ASP A 39 13.10 -19.06 1.92
CA ASP A 39 13.48 -18.21 0.80
C ASP A 39 12.30 -17.66 -0.01
N ASP A 40 11.08 -17.66 0.55
CA ASP A 40 9.91 -17.09 -0.11
C ASP A 40 9.89 -15.56 0.05
N PRO A 41 9.49 -14.82 -1.00
CA PRO A 41 9.29 -13.38 -0.93
C PRO A 41 8.44 -12.92 0.26
N THR A 42 8.98 -12.06 1.12
CA THR A 42 8.22 -11.44 2.22
C THR A 42 8.38 -9.92 2.25
N TYR A 43 7.51 -9.27 3.00
CA TYR A 43 7.43 -7.81 3.11
C TYR A 43 8.20 -7.29 4.33
N PHE A 44 8.44 -5.99 4.34
CA PHE A 44 8.87 -5.26 5.53
C PHE A 44 7.93 -4.08 5.77
N VAL A 45 7.36 -4.04 6.97
CA VAL A 45 6.55 -2.91 7.47
C VAL A 45 7.16 -2.41 8.77
N THR A 46 7.30 -1.10 8.89
CA THR A 46 7.78 -0.46 10.11
C THR A 46 6.82 0.62 10.55
N TYR A 47 6.51 0.66 11.85
CA TYR A 47 5.67 1.69 12.45
C TYR A 47 6.51 2.83 13.00
N GLY A 48 6.00 4.06 12.92
CA GLY A 48 6.67 5.25 13.44
C GLY A 48 5.84 6.51 13.25
N GLU A 49 6.34 7.62 13.82
CA GLU A 49 5.69 8.93 13.72
C GLU A 49 5.52 9.36 12.26
N GLY A 50 4.42 10.02 11.93
CA GLY A 50 4.14 10.36 10.54
C GLY A 50 5.20 11.22 9.88
N ASP A 51 5.75 10.75 8.76
CA ASP A 51 6.74 11.52 7.99
C ASP A 51 6.17 12.84 7.45
N ARG A 52 4.84 12.94 7.39
CA ARG A 52 4.13 14.10 6.87
C ARG A 52 2.80 14.27 7.58
N ILE A 53 2.50 15.52 7.93
CA ILE A 53 1.24 15.94 8.51
C ILE A 53 0.35 16.54 7.41
N ASP A 54 -0.93 16.18 7.40
CA ASP A 54 -1.94 16.88 6.62
C ASP A 54 -2.25 18.23 7.28
N GLN A 55 -2.03 19.33 6.57
CA GLN A 55 -2.21 20.68 7.10
C GLN A 55 -3.68 21.01 7.41
N ALA A 56 -4.65 20.34 6.76
CA ALA A 56 -6.06 20.57 7.01
C ALA A 56 -6.55 19.90 8.31
N THR A 57 -5.98 18.73 8.65
CA THR A 57 -6.45 17.90 9.77
C THR A 57 -5.45 17.81 10.93
N ASN A 58 -4.23 18.29 10.72
CA ASN A 58 -3.07 18.10 11.61
C ASN A 58 -2.79 16.63 11.97
N LYS A 59 -3.25 15.69 11.14
CA LYS A 59 -3.05 14.25 11.34
C LYS A 59 -1.89 13.72 10.48
N PRO A 60 -1.16 12.69 10.93
CA PRO A 60 -0.22 11.98 10.09
C PRO A 60 -0.88 11.38 8.84
N MET A 61 -0.23 11.50 7.68
CA MET A 61 -0.77 11.00 6.40
C MET A 61 -0.49 9.53 6.11
N ASN A 62 0.26 8.84 6.97
CA ASN A 62 0.79 7.49 6.78
C ASN A 62 0.09 6.46 7.67
N LEU A 63 -1.21 6.61 7.90
CA LEU A 63 -2.03 5.63 8.62
C LEU A 63 -2.14 4.36 7.76
N ILE A 64 -1.40 3.31 8.12
CA ILE A 64 -1.33 2.07 7.33
C ILE A 64 -2.16 0.93 7.90
N GLN A 65 -2.46 0.96 9.20
CA GLN A 65 -3.27 -0.06 9.85
C GLN A 65 -4.09 0.55 10.99
N ILE A 66 -5.25 -0.04 11.24
CA ILE A 66 -6.10 0.21 12.39
C ILE A 66 -6.37 -1.15 13.03
N TYR A 67 -6.29 -1.23 14.36
CA TYR A 67 -6.73 -2.38 15.11
C TYR A 67 -7.98 -2.02 15.90
N CYS A 68 -8.96 -2.91 15.90
CA CYS A 68 -10.15 -2.85 16.72
C CYS A 68 -10.08 -4.00 17.72
N GLN A 69 -10.02 -3.68 19.02
CA GLN A 69 -9.83 -4.67 20.09
C GLN A 69 -8.62 -5.58 19.86
N GLY A 70 -7.53 -5.02 19.31
CA GLY A 70 -6.31 -5.76 18.98
C GLY A 70 -6.39 -6.60 17.69
N VAL A 71 -7.52 -6.61 16.98
CA VAL A 71 -7.69 -7.31 15.70
C VAL A 71 -7.55 -6.31 14.55
N ALA A 72 -6.75 -6.63 13.53
CA ALA A 72 -6.66 -5.79 12.33
C ALA A 72 -8.06 -5.60 11.73
N VAL A 73 -8.42 -4.37 11.36
CA VAL A 73 -9.82 -4.03 11.01
C VAL A 73 -10.39 -4.83 9.83
N ASP A 74 -9.55 -5.31 8.92
CA ASP A 74 -9.99 -6.16 7.79
C ASP A 74 -10.42 -7.58 8.26
N PHE A 75 -10.08 -7.97 9.50
CA PHE A 75 -10.43 -9.25 10.12
C PHE A 75 -11.38 -9.11 11.32
N ALA A 76 -11.71 -7.89 11.72
CA ALA A 76 -12.63 -7.65 12.83
C ALA A 76 -14.06 -8.02 12.40
N THR A 77 -14.80 -8.68 13.30
CA THR A 77 -16.22 -8.98 13.07
C THR A 77 -17.06 -7.70 13.06
N GLU A 78 -18.24 -7.74 12.44
CA GLU A 78 -19.17 -6.60 12.44
C GLU A 78 -19.47 -6.11 13.87
N LYS A 79 -19.70 -7.05 14.80
CA LYS A 79 -19.92 -6.73 16.22
C LYS A 79 -18.75 -5.98 16.85
N GLN A 80 -17.52 -6.42 16.59
CA GLN A 80 -16.32 -5.73 17.10
C GLN A 80 -16.21 -4.33 16.49
N MET A 81 -16.45 -4.22 15.18
CA MET A 81 -16.41 -2.95 14.48
C MET A 81 -17.44 -1.95 15.01
N ASP A 82 -18.66 -2.39 15.33
CA ASP A 82 -19.68 -1.54 15.96
C ASP A 82 -19.22 -1.03 17.33
N GLN A 83 -18.67 -1.92 18.16
CA GLN A 83 -18.11 -1.53 19.46
C GLN A 83 -16.96 -0.51 19.32
N CYS A 84 -16.07 -0.71 18.35
CA CYS A 84 -14.95 0.20 18.10
C CYS A 84 -15.37 1.54 17.47
N ARG A 85 -16.53 1.61 16.81
CA ARG A 85 -17.12 2.87 16.35
C ARG A 85 -17.69 3.67 17.52
N ASP A 86 -18.19 2.99 18.55
CA ASP A 86 -18.78 3.60 19.74
C ASP A 86 -17.73 3.97 20.81
N ASP A 87 -16.59 3.28 20.87
CA ASP A 87 -15.52 3.54 21.84
C ASP A 87 -14.13 3.58 21.19
N GLU A 88 -13.59 4.80 21.04
CA GLU A 88 -12.25 5.03 20.49
C GLU A 88 -11.13 4.38 21.30
N LYS A 89 -11.34 4.05 22.57
CA LYS A 89 -10.34 3.38 23.42
C LYS A 89 -10.07 1.94 22.97
N LEU A 90 -10.97 1.38 22.18
CA LEU A 90 -10.82 0.06 21.57
C LEU A 90 -10.04 0.12 20.25
N VAL A 91 -9.71 1.32 19.77
CA VAL A 91 -9.09 1.55 18.47
C VAL A 91 -7.62 1.91 18.63
N GLU A 92 -6.75 1.18 17.93
CA GLU A 92 -5.35 1.53 17.80
C GLU A 92 -5.02 1.92 16.37
N MET A 93 -4.53 3.14 16.16
CA MET A 93 -4.06 3.61 14.85
C MET A 93 -2.56 3.40 14.72
N LYS A 94 -2.13 2.65 13.70
CA LYS A 94 -0.72 2.43 13.37
C LYS A 94 -0.30 3.20 12.14
N TYR A 95 0.63 4.12 12.36
CA TYR A 95 1.29 4.89 11.32
C TYR A 95 2.63 4.25 10.96
N GLY A 96 2.97 4.20 9.68
CA GLY A 96 4.18 3.49 9.26
C GLY A 96 4.52 3.60 7.78
N TRP A 97 5.41 2.73 7.33
CA TRP A 97 5.85 2.59 5.95
C TRP A 97 6.04 1.12 5.62
N MET A 98 5.92 0.79 4.33
CA MET A 98 6.40 -0.48 3.79
C MET A 98 7.65 -0.28 2.95
N ASP A 99 8.42 -1.35 2.78
CA ASP A 99 9.53 -1.36 1.84
C ASP A 99 9.07 -1.08 0.39
N PHE A 100 10.04 -0.69 -0.43
CA PHE A 100 9.76 -0.31 -1.82
C PHE A 100 9.25 -1.49 -2.67
N ALA A 101 9.63 -2.74 -2.37
CA ALA A 101 9.19 -3.92 -3.11
C ALA A 101 7.71 -4.20 -2.84
N THR A 102 7.27 -4.19 -1.59
CA THR A 102 5.85 -4.29 -1.21
C THR A 102 5.01 -3.17 -1.84
N TYR A 103 5.53 -1.94 -1.89
CA TYR A 103 4.85 -0.84 -2.60
C TYR A 103 4.73 -1.09 -4.12
N LYS A 104 5.79 -1.63 -4.77
CA LYS A 104 5.69 -2.03 -6.20
C LYS A 104 4.61 -3.10 -6.37
N GLY A 105 4.51 -4.04 -5.43
CA GLY A 105 3.51 -5.09 -5.41
C GLY A 105 2.09 -4.56 -5.43
N TRP A 106 1.81 -3.60 -4.55
CA TRP A 106 0.51 -2.91 -4.55
C TRP A 106 0.22 -2.22 -5.88
N ARG A 107 1.21 -1.55 -6.47
CA ARG A 107 1.06 -0.87 -7.77
C ARG A 107 0.75 -1.85 -8.89
N ALA A 108 1.47 -2.96 -8.96
CA ALA A 108 1.24 -4.00 -9.97
C ALA A 108 -0.11 -4.71 -9.74
N TYR A 109 -0.42 -5.08 -8.49
CA TYR A 109 -1.74 -5.62 -8.13
C TYR A 109 -2.88 -4.69 -8.57
N HIS A 110 -2.76 -3.41 -8.28
CA HIS A 110 -3.77 -2.41 -8.65
C HIS A 110 -3.78 -2.07 -10.15
N ALA A 111 -2.77 -2.46 -10.93
CA ALA A 111 -2.80 -2.30 -12.37
C ALA A 111 -3.44 -3.52 -13.06
N GLU A 112 -3.09 -4.72 -12.60
CA GLU A 112 -3.29 -5.95 -13.39
C GLU A 112 -4.26 -6.94 -12.73
N CYS A 113 -4.39 -6.93 -11.39
CA CYS A 113 -5.11 -7.99 -10.66
C CYS A 113 -6.45 -7.52 -10.08
N HIS A 114 -6.55 -6.25 -9.68
CA HIS A 114 -7.70 -5.75 -8.91
C HIS A 114 -9.03 -5.82 -9.67
N VAL A 115 -8.99 -5.85 -11.01
CA VAL A 115 -10.18 -5.89 -11.86
C VAL A 115 -11.02 -7.14 -11.58
N CYS A 116 -10.36 -8.26 -11.27
CA CYS A 116 -11.00 -9.53 -10.94
C CYS A 116 -10.95 -9.79 -9.42
N HIS A 117 -9.79 -9.64 -8.79
CA HIS A 117 -9.59 -9.96 -7.37
C HIS A 117 -10.04 -8.85 -6.41
N GLY A 118 -10.76 -7.85 -6.94
CA GLY A 118 -11.31 -6.75 -6.17
C GLY A 118 -10.27 -5.72 -5.75
N PRO A 119 -10.70 -4.56 -5.22
CA PRO A 119 -9.77 -3.67 -4.55
C PRO A 119 -9.11 -4.42 -3.40
N ASP A 120 -7.86 -4.06 -3.12
CA ASP A 120 -7.27 -4.42 -1.83
C ASP A 120 -7.12 -5.94 -1.56
N ALA A 121 -7.11 -6.78 -2.61
CA ALA A 121 -7.03 -8.25 -2.53
C ALA A 121 -8.20 -8.94 -1.81
N MET A 122 -9.33 -8.25 -1.69
CA MET A 122 -10.51 -8.71 -0.93
C MET A 122 -11.43 -9.64 -1.73
N GLY A 123 -11.13 -9.90 -3.00
CA GLY A 123 -11.97 -10.70 -3.88
C GLY A 123 -13.15 -9.90 -4.44
N SER A 124 -13.88 -10.55 -5.35
CA SER A 124 -15.11 -10.04 -5.92
C SER A 124 -16.08 -11.20 -6.16
N THR A 125 -17.22 -10.92 -6.79
CA THR A 125 -18.13 -11.97 -7.28
C THR A 125 -17.54 -12.76 -8.45
N TYR A 126 -16.43 -12.30 -9.06
CA TYR A 126 -15.79 -12.94 -10.21
C TYR A 126 -14.57 -13.78 -9.84
N ALA A 127 -13.76 -13.34 -8.86
CA ALA A 127 -12.54 -14.03 -8.46
C ALA A 127 -12.33 -14.01 -6.93
N PRO A 128 -11.64 -15.02 -6.36
CA PRO A 128 -11.49 -15.16 -4.92
C PRO A 128 -10.64 -14.05 -4.29
N SER A 129 -10.76 -13.88 -2.97
CA SER A 129 -9.87 -13.03 -2.19
C SER A 129 -8.48 -13.64 -2.12
N LEU A 130 -7.49 -12.99 -2.74
CA LEU A 130 -6.09 -13.42 -2.65
C LEU A 130 -5.56 -13.27 -1.22
N MET A 131 -6.05 -12.28 -0.47
CA MET A 131 -5.73 -12.09 0.94
C MET A 131 -6.13 -13.34 1.75
N GLU A 132 -7.37 -13.81 1.60
CA GLU A 132 -7.83 -15.02 2.28
C GLU A 132 -7.16 -16.28 1.73
N SER A 133 -6.87 -16.37 0.42
CA SER A 133 -6.13 -17.52 -0.12
C SER A 133 -4.75 -17.67 0.53
N VAL A 134 -3.96 -16.60 0.58
CA VAL A 134 -2.61 -16.61 1.20
C VAL A 134 -2.70 -16.87 2.70
N LYS A 135 -3.66 -16.23 3.39
CA LYS A 135 -3.89 -16.45 4.82
C LYS A 135 -4.25 -17.90 5.15
N ASN A 136 -4.96 -18.57 4.24
CA ASN A 136 -5.38 -19.97 4.39
C ASN A 136 -4.39 -20.98 3.78
N GLY A 137 -3.15 -20.56 3.49
CA GLY A 137 -2.05 -21.46 3.16
C GLY A 137 -1.71 -21.59 1.68
N LEU A 138 -2.17 -20.69 0.81
CA LEU A 138 -1.60 -20.57 -0.53
C LEU A 138 -0.18 -20.04 -0.42
N ASP A 139 0.81 -20.91 -0.62
CA ASP A 139 2.22 -20.56 -0.56
C ASP A 139 2.69 -19.78 -1.81
N TYR A 140 3.94 -19.30 -1.77
CA TYR A 140 4.50 -18.50 -2.87
C TYR A 140 4.63 -19.31 -4.17
N VAL A 141 4.99 -20.60 -4.09
CA VAL A 141 5.19 -21.44 -5.27
C VAL A 141 3.86 -21.63 -6.00
N ASP A 142 2.80 -22.00 -5.27
CA ASP A 142 1.47 -22.13 -5.84
C ASP A 142 0.94 -20.78 -6.36
N PHE A 143 1.16 -19.69 -5.62
CA PHE A 143 0.82 -18.34 -6.06
C PHE A 143 1.50 -17.98 -7.38
N PHE A 144 2.80 -18.24 -7.50
CA PHE A 144 3.57 -18.01 -8.71
C PHE A 144 3.08 -18.89 -9.86
N THR A 145 2.88 -20.19 -9.63
CA THR A 145 2.45 -21.16 -10.64
C THR A 145 1.09 -20.79 -11.22
N VAL A 146 0.12 -20.40 -10.37
CA VAL A 146 -1.21 -19.98 -10.82
C VAL A 146 -1.13 -18.69 -11.64
N ILE A 147 -0.29 -17.73 -11.28
CA ILE A 147 -0.11 -16.51 -12.10
C ILE A 147 0.56 -16.84 -13.43
N ALA A 148 1.62 -17.64 -13.41
CA ALA A 148 2.39 -17.97 -14.59
C ALA A 148 1.56 -18.73 -15.62
N ASN A 149 0.80 -19.74 -15.19
CA ASN A 149 0.10 -20.67 -16.06
C ASN A 149 -1.40 -20.37 -16.22
N GLY A 150 -1.97 -19.51 -15.38
CA GLY A 150 -3.40 -19.32 -15.29
C GLY A 150 -4.08 -20.44 -14.51
N ARG A 151 -5.41 -20.37 -14.44
CA ARG A 151 -6.27 -21.39 -13.82
C ARG A 151 -7.59 -21.47 -14.56
N TYR A 152 -7.88 -22.64 -15.12
CA TYR A 152 -9.04 -22.88 -15.97
C TYR A 152 -10.08 -23.75 -15.25
N GLU A 153 -11.25 -23.98 -15.86
CA GLU A 153 -12.32 -24.78 -15.25
C GLU A 153 -11.88 -26.22 -14.93
N GLU A 154 -11.03 -26.80 -15.80
CA GLU A 154 -10.41 -28.11 -15.58
C GLU A 154 -9.48 -28.15 -14.36
N ASP A 155 -8.96 -27.01 -13.94
CA ASP A 155 -8.14 -26.81 -12.73
C ASP A 155 -9.00 -26.40 -11.51
N GLY A 156 -10.32 -26.55 -11.62
CA GLY A 156 -11.28 -26.20 -10.58
C GLY A 156 -11.56 -24.70 -10.44
N ALA A 157 -11.33 -23.90 -11.48
CA ALA A 157 -11.88 -22.53 -11.53
C ALA A 157 -13.42 -22.58 -11.60
N GLN A 158 -14.08 -21.54 -11.11
CA GLN A 158 -15.54 -21.43 -11.22
C GLN A 158 -15.93 -21.39 -12.71
N ALA A 159 -16.99 -22.11 -13.07
CA ALA A 159 -17.49 -22.13 -14.45
C ALA A 159 -17.74 -20.69 -14.97
N GLY A 160 -17.14 -20.38 -16.12
CA GLY A 160 -17.13 -19.06 -16.75
C GLY A 160 -16.07 -18.07 -16.25
N ASN A 161 -15.33 -18.41 -15.18
CA ASN A 161 -14.37 -17.51 -14.53
C ASN A 161 -12.96 -18.11 -14.57
N VAL A 162 -12.33 -18.03 -15.75
CA VAL A 162 -10.93 -18.44 -15.93
C VAL A 162 -9.98 -17.33 -15.50
N MET A 163 -8.87 -17.70 -14.87
CA MET A 163 -7.74 -16.81 -14.65
C MET A 163 -6.75 -17.00 -15.81
N PRO A 164 -6.50 -15.99 -16.66
CA PRO A 164 -5.56 -16.12 -17.76
C PRO A 164 -4.12 -16.26 -17.24
N ALA A 165 -3.27 -16.88 -18.05
CA ALA A 165 -1.83 -16.95 -17.81
C ALA A 165 -1.18 -15.57 -17.96
N PHE A 166 -0.29 -15.23 -17.01
CA PHE A 166 0.47 -13.99 -17.01
C PHE A 166 2.00 -14.21 -17.06
N GLY A 167 2.46 -15.45 -17.25
CA GLY A 167 3.88 -15.77 -17.32
C GLY A 167 4.65 -15.07 -18.46
N GLU A 168 3.96 -14.64 -19.52
CA GLU A 168 4.56 -13.87 -20.63
C GLU A 168 4.19 -12.38 -20.59
N ASN A 169 3.41 -11.95 -19.60
CA ASN A 169 2.99 -10.56 -19.48
C ASN A 169 4.11 -9.74 -18.82
N THR A 170 4.73 -8.85 -19.60
CA THR A 170 5.83 -7.99 -19.15
C THR A 170 5.46 -6.99 -18.05
N ASN A 171 4.16 -6.73 -17.84
CA ASN A 171 3.66 -5.92 -16.72
C ASN A 171 3.40 -6.73 -15.45
N VAL A 172 3.43 -8.07 -15.51
CA VAL A 172 3.12 -8.95 -14.36
C VAL A 172 4.30 -9.83 -13.98
N GLU A 173 4.90 -10.57 -14.91
CA GLU A 173 5.94 -11.58 -14.62
C GLU A 173 7.09 -11.01 -13.77
N PRO A 174 7.68 -9.83 -14.10
CA PRO A 174 8.79 -9.28 -13.30
C PRO A 174 8.36 -8.81 -11.90
N HIS A 175 7.05 -8.77 -11.65
CA HIS A 175 6.44 -8.21 -10.46
C HIS A 175 5.73 -9.25 -9.59
N ILE A 176 5.68 -10.53 -9.96
CA ILE A 176 5.00 -11.57 -9.18
C ILE A 176 5.49 -11.60 -7.73
N ASN A 177 6.81 -11.55 -7.56
CA ASN A 177 7.49 -11.44 -6.27
C ASN A 177 7.05 -10.22 -5.46
N ASP A 178 6.89 -9.07 -6.10
CA ASP A 178 6.43 -7.86 -5.42
C ASP A 178 4.94 -7.98 -5.06
N ILE A 179 4.11 -8.50 -5.98
CA ILE A 179 2.67 -8.69 -5.78
C ILE A 179 2.43 -9.62 -4.59
N TYR A 180 3.14 -10.74 -4.49
CA TYR A 180 3.01 -11.65 -3.35
C TYR A 180 3.34 -10.96 -2.02
N ARG A 181 4.40 -10.13 -1.96
CA ARG A 181 4.72 -9.34 -0.74
C ARG A 181 3.56 -8.46 -0.29
N TYR A 182 2.90 -7.80 -1.24
CA TYR A 182 1.73 -6.98 -0.96
C TYR A 182 0.55 -7.82 -0.46
N VAL A 183 0.19 -8.89 -1.18
CA VAL A 183 -0.92 -9.77 -0.79
C VAL A 183 -0.66 -10.41 0.57
N LYS A 184 0.57 -10.87 0.82
CA LYS A 184 0.98 -11.42 2.11
C LYS A 184 0.89 -10.38 3.24
N ALA A 185 1.30 -9.14 3.01
CA ALA A 185 1.15 -8.07 4.00
C ALA A 185 -0.34 -7.77 4.32
N ARG A 186 -1.24 -7.95 3.35
CA ARG A 186 -2.70 -7.91 3.60
C ARG A 186 -3.17 -9.11 4.40
N ALA A 187 -2.76 -10.32 3.99
CA ALA A 187 -3.14 -11.58 4.62
C ALA A 187 -2.73 -11.65 6.09
N ASP A 188 -1.56 -11.08 6.41
CA ASP A 188 -1.03 -11.01 7.77
C ASP A 188 -1.59 -9.83 8.59
N GLY A 189 -2.47 -9.01 8.00
CA GLY A 189 -3.09 -7.88 8.70
C GLY A 189 -2.12 -6.74 9.01
N MET A 190 -1.06 -6.57 8.23
CA MET A 190 -0.07 -5.51 8.44
C MET A 190 -0.45 -4.20 7.75
N ILE A 191 -1.34 -4.27 6.77
CA ILE A 191 -1.88 -3.13 6.03
C ILE A 191 -3.40 -3.31 5.83
N ARG A 192 -4.19 -2.28 6.15
CA ARG A 192 -5.66 -2.30 5.93
C ARG A 192 -6.04 -1.92 4.51
N ARG A 193 -7.30 -2.18 4.15
CA ARG A 193 -7.92 -1.66 2.92
C ARG A 193 -8.01 -0.14 2.87
N GLY A 194 -8.07 0.44 1.68
CA GLY A 194 -8.36 1.86 1.48
C GLY A 194 -7.33 2.82 2.08
N VAL A 195 -6.07 2.40 2.14
CA VAL A 195 -4.94 3.26 2.55
C VAL A 195 -4.23 3.79 1.32
N ARG A 196 -3.73 5.02 1.43
CA ARG A 196 -2.64 5.46 0.57
C ARG A 196 -1.37 4.83 1.13
N LEU A 197 -0.76 3.87 0.44
CA LEU A 197 0.40 3.15 0.93
C LEU A 197 1.68 4.03 0.93
N PRO A 198 2.20 4.42 2.12
CA PRO A 198 3.47 5.11 2.25
C PRO A 198 4.63 4.12 2.06
N LYS A 199 5.63 4.55 1.30
CA LYS A 199 6.80 3.71 0.96
C LYS A 199 8.09 4.28 1.52
N LEU A 200 9.00 3.39 1.86
CA LEU A 200 10.41 3.70 2.06
C LEU A 200 11.08 4.04 0.72
N SER A 201 12.26 4.65 0.79
CA SER A 201 13.08 4.91 -0.40
C SER A 201 13.51 3.61 -1.08
N LYS A 202 13.77 3.68 -2.38
CA LYS A 202 14.28 2.54 -3.15
C LYS A 202 15.63 2.11 -2.55
N PHE A 203 15.78 0.82 -2.30
CA PHE A 203 17.07 0.22 -1.95
C PHE A 203 18.06 0.39 -3.12
N LYS A 204 19.25 0.87 -2.80
CA LYS A 204 20.37 0.94 -3.75
C LYS A 204 21.40 -0.07 -3.27
N GLU A 205 21.73 -1.01 -4.14
CA GLU A 205 22.84 -1.94 -3.96
C GLU A 205 24.19 -1.20 -3.88
#